data_AF-A0A2S6TK58-F1
#
_entry.id   AF-A0A2S6TK58-F1
#
_cell.length_a   1.000
_cell.length_b   1.000
_cell.length_c   1.000
_cell.angle_alpha   90.00
_cell.angle_beta   90.00
_cell.angle_gamma   90.00
#
_symmetry.space_group_name_H-M   'P 1'
#
loop_
_entity.id
_entity.type
_entity.pdbx_description
1 polymer ?
#
loop_
_entity_poly.entity_id
_entity_poly.type
_entity_poly.pdbx_seq_one_letter_code
_entity_poly.pdbx_strand_id
1 'polypeptide(L)'
;MAKDNFYPKGEFVFREGESADFAYILKSGSVEILKTGIDGEIVLATLDEPNKIFGEMALIDGAPRSAGARAAADSVIDEVRQKDFLTYVQKNPTAAMNIMKNLSRELREANRAASQGGGTLEAGADPSLGEMETDMSHIPEDIDDTDAIYDARPSKPIILTTGAVLVAFLVAFVFAFSLSVDTTVSARGKFTTEVPNVGVQASSSATVRKVMVKRGQLVKKGGLVVLLDNTVAAADLKGNTEKLTAATGRLQRLKLEQSLILSGKSVPKDTNLSPLALDILSKKISQYRSKMNSFSSKLSKIDKEIAKARSDVKITGTQFELKKKIERAKKELYDKKVGSLLSFLQAQDATLAAEKSYSGSKAALSAKLFDKGTLKADMDEFVGKWSSGLGEKLAKEQETVIQLTQSGLKFSQSVQNVEVRSPADGIVLDVPTISEGSIVREGDVLITLVLVDQPLAFEVDVDPKDISDVKLDIPVSVKLDALPFQQYGDLKGNLIYISDDTYDQSLSGDKGSFYRGRIDIPAKELSTLPSNFKLTPGMQAKADMKVGERRIITYITHPIMKGFSSAFSEPD
;
A
#
# COMPACT_ATOMS: atom_id res chain seq x y z
N MET A 1 -34.34 11.13 43.31
CA MET A 1 -35.21 12.05 44.07
C MET A 1 -34.99 11.72 45.53
N ALA A 2 -34.49 12.70 46.30
CA ALA A 2 -34.16 12.56 47.71
C ALA A 2 -35.43 12.30 48.51
N LYS A 3 -35.31 11.54 49.60
CA LYS A 3 -36.42 11.25 50.52
C LYS A 3 -36.35 12.29 51.64
N ASP A 4 -37.38 13.12 51.76
CA ASP A 4 -37.49 14.11 52.84
C ASP A 4 -37.58 13.36 54.19
N ASN A 5 -36.53 13.44 55.00
CA ASN A 5 -36.46 12.79 56.31
C ASN A 5 -36.74 13.84 57.40
N PHE A 6 -37.72 13.55 58.26
CA PHE A 6 -38.10 14.42 59.38
C PHE A 6 -37.36 14.02 60.66
N TYR A 7 -36.70 14.99 61.30
CA TYR A 7 -35.94 14.83 62.54
C TYR A 7 -36.52 15.76 63.63
N PRO A 8 -37.09 15.22 64.72
CA PRO A 8 -37.57 16.01 65.85
C PRO A 8 -36.43 16.69 66.62
N LYS A 9 -36.73 17.77 67.34
CA LYS A 9 -35.76 18.49 68.17
C LYS A 9 -35.01 17.56 69.13
N GLY A 10 -33.68 17.59 69.07
CA GLY A 10 -32.76 16.82 69.89
C GLY A 10 -32.25 15.54 69.24
N GLU A 11 -32.77 15.14 68.08
CA GLU A 11 -32.34 13.92 67.37
C GLU A 11 -31.06 14.15 66.56
N PHE A 12 -30.14 13.18 66.58
CA PHE A 12 -28.91 13.23 65.80
C PHE A 12 -29.16 12.79 64.35
N VAL A 13 -28.70 13.60 63.41
CA VAL A 13 -28.68 13.27 61.97
C VAL A 13 -27.51 12.34 61.66
N PHE A 14 -26.34 12.62 62.25
CA PHE A 14 -25.15 11.76 62.26
C PHE A 14 -24.22 12.17 63.40
N ARG A 15 -23.31 11.30 63.80
CA ARG A 15 -22.33 11.56 64.87
C ARG A 15 -20.91 11.78 64.33
N GLU A 16 -20.09 12.49 65.10
CA GLU A 16 -18.66 12.64 64.82
C GLU A 16 -17.99 11.26 64.73
N GLY A 17 -17.10 11.08 63.76
CA GLY A 17 -16.39 9.82 63.51
C GLY A 17 -17.15 8.78 62.68
N GLU A 18 -18.44 8.98 62.36
CA GLU A 18 -19.15 8.08 61.45
C GLU A 18 -18.61 8.19 60.01
N SER A 19 -18.75 7.14 59.22
CA SER A 19 -18.42 7.20 57.78
C SER A 19 -19.55 7.90 57.00
N ALA A 20 -19.21 8.62 55.94
CA ALA A 20 -20.20 9.39 55.17
C ALA A 20 -20.54 8.72 53.84
N ASP A 21 -21.82 8.33 53.67
CA ASP A 21 -22.37 7.90 52.38
C ASP A 21 -23.23 8.99 51.69
N PHE A 22 -23.62 10.03 52.45
CA PHE A 22 -24.52 11.09 52.02
C PHE A 22 -24.09 12.47 52.58
N ALA A 23 -24.37 13.54 51.85
CA ALA A 23 -24.43 14.90 52.38
C ALA A 23 -25.90 15.26 52.64
N TYR A 24 -26.13 16.26 53.49
CA TYR A 24 -27.48 16.63 53.91
C TYR A 24 -27.82 18.07 53.51
N ILE A 25 -29.07 18.29 53.12
CA ILE A 25 -29.61 19.63 52.82
C ILE A 25 -30.76 19.92 53.79
N LEU A 26 -30.65 20.99 54.56
CA LEU A 26 -31.73 21.44 55.43
C LEU A 26 -32.84 22.08 54.58
N LYS A 27 -34.06 21.53 54.59
CA LYS A 27 -35.21 22.12 53.89
C LYS A 27 -35.97 23.11 54.75
N SER A 28 -36.18 22.76 56.01
CA SER A 28 -36.82 23.61 57.02
C SER A 28 -36.41 23.14 58.41
N GLY A 29 -36.44 24.03 59.40
CA GLY A 29 -36.02 23.76 60.77
C GLY A 29 -34.64 24.33 61.09
N SER A 30 -33.95 23.74 62.07
CA SER A 30 -32.60 24.17 62.47
C SER A 30 -31.77 23.00 62.96
N VAL A 31 -30.49 22.97 62.56
CA VAL A 31 -29.51 21.93 62.90
C VAL A 31 -28.26 22.55 63.52
N GLU A 32 -27.80 22.00 64.63
CA GLU A 32 -26.53 22.34 65.26
C GLU A 32 -25.44 21.35 64.86
N ILE A 33 -24.27 21.87 64.48
CA ILE A 33 -23.05 21.10 64.26
C ILE A 33 -22.24 21.11 65.55
N LEU A 34 -21.93 19.94 66.08
CA LEU A 34 -21.32 19.78 67.39
C LEU A 34 -20.02 19.00 67.29
N LYS A 35 -19.03 19.37 68.09
CA LYS A 35 -17.79 18.63 68.26
C LYS A 35 -17.68 18.12 69.69
N THR A 36 -17.24 16.88 69.85
CA THR A 36 -17.02 16.29 71.17
C THR A 36 -15.65 16.73 71.71
N GLY A 37 -15.65 17.62 72.70
CA GLY A 37 -14.45 18.04 73.44
C GLY A 37 -14.29 17.29 74.76
N ILE A 38 -13.18 17.56 75.46
CA ILE A 38 -12.84 16.92 76.75
C ILE A 38 -13.84 17.33 77.86
N ASP A 39 -14.42 18.53 77.77
CA ASP A 39 -15.36 19.10 78.76
C ASP A 39 -16.84 19.07 78.33
N GLY A 40 -17.18 18.36 77.24
CA GLY A 40 -18.56 18.21 76.73
C GLY A 40 -18.73 18.50 75.24
N GLU A 41 -19.98 18.51 74.77
CA GLU A 41 -20.33 18.85 73.38
C GLU A 41 -20.25 20.36 73.16
N ILE A 42 -19.44 20.79 72.18
CA ILE A 42 -19.29 22.19 71.79
C ILE A 42 -20.06 22.41 70.49
N VAL A 43 -21.01 23.35 70.46
CA VAL A 43 -21.71 23.75 69.23
C VAL A 43 -20.78 24.62 68.39
N LEU A 44 -20.36 24.13 67.23
CA LEU A 44 -19.50 24.84 66.28
C LEU A 44 -20.29 25.80 65.39
N ALA A 45 -21.51 25.41 65.00
CA ALA A 45 -22.36 26.23 64.13
C ALA A 45 -23.83 25.83 64.27
N THR A 46 -24.74 26.79 64.12
CA THR A 46 -26.17 26.56 63.98
C THR A 46 -26.59 26.92 62.56
N LEU A 47 -27.31 26.01 61.91
CA LEU A 47 -27.83 26.13 60.56
C LEU A 47 -29.35 26.27 60.64
N ASP A 48 -29.87 27.43 60.29
CA ASP A 48 -31.28 27.80 60.37
C ASP A 48 -31.84 28.29 59.01
N GLU A 49 -30.98 28.41 58.00
CA GLU A 49 -31.35 28.82 56.65
C GLU A 49 -31.70 27.62 55.76
N PRO A 50 -32.83 27.67 55.01
CA PRO A 50 -33.23 26.61 54.10
C PRO A 50 -32.26 26.50 52.91
N ASN A 51 -32.07 25.28 52.44
CA ASN A 51 -31.12 24.82 51.42
C ASN A 51 -29.63 24.94 51.80
N LYS A 52 -29.29 25.13 53.08
CA LYS A 52 -27.89 24.95 53.52
C LYS A 52 -27.49 23.47 53.48
N ILE A 53 -26.31 23.23 52.93
CA ILE A 53 -25.68 21.91 52.90
C ILE A 53 -24.79 21.77 54.13
N PHE A 54 -24.78 20.57 54.71
CA PHE A 54 -23.83 20.20 55.76
C PHE A 54 -23.47 18.71 55.66
N GLY A 55 -22.32 18.36 56.25
CA GLY A 55 -21.80 17.00 56.17
C GLY A 55 -21.19 16.66 54.81
N GLU A 56 -20.78 17.65 54.04
CA GLU A 56 -20.16 17.47 52.73
C GLU A 56 -18.67 17.09 52.80
N MET A 57 -17.96 17.50 53.85
CA MET A 57 -16.50 17.35 53.94
C MET A 57 -16.05 15.89 53.83
N ALA A 58 -16.65 15.01 54.62
CA ALA A 58 -16.35 13.58 54.63
C ALA A 58 -16.64 12.88 53.28
N LEU A 59 -17.54 13.43 52.45
CA LEU A 59 -17.76 12.95 51.08
C LEU A 59 -16.71 13.43 50.07
N ILE A 60 -16.03 14.55 50.37
CA ILE A 60 -15.04 15.17 49.50
C ILE A 60 -13.65 14.59 49.75
N ASP A 61 -13.26 14.44 51.02
CA ASP A 61 -11.91 13.99 51.41
C ASP A 61 -11.83 12.49 51.77
N GLY A 62 -12.97 11.83 51.99
CA GLY A 62 -13.05 10.42 52.37
C GLY A 62 -12.68 10.14 53.83
N ALA A 63 -12.47 11.18 54.66
CA ALA A 63 -12.23 11.04 56.09
C ALA A 63 -13.55 10.82 56.87
N PRO A 64 -13.50 10.25 58.09
CA PRO A 64 -14.67 10.17 58.97
C PRO A 64 -15.24 11.57 59.28
N ARG A 65 -16.52 11.64 59.64
CA ARG A 65 -17.22 12.91 59.99
C ARG A 65 -16.42 13.70 61.03
N SER A 66 -16.05 14.93 60.68
CA SER A 66 -15.26 15.85 61.52
C SER A 66 -16.02 16.46 62.70
N ALA A 67 -17.35 16.36 62.69
CA ALA A 67 -18.28 16.81 63.72
C ALA A 67 -19.61 16.02 63.62
N GLY A 68 -20.42 16.02 64.67
CA GLY A 68 -21.79 15.51 64.65
C GLY A 68 -22.81 16.59 64.26
N ALA A 69 -24.01 16.18 63.86
CA ALA A 69 -25.12 17.08 63.54
C ALA A 69 -26.40 16.66 64.31
N ARG A 70 -27.02 17.61 65.01
CA ARG A 70 -28.25 17.38 65.80
C ARG A 70 -29.32 18.40 65.45
N ALA A 71 -30.56 17.97 65.32
CA ALA A 71 -31.69 18.86 65.10
C ALA A 71 -31.91 19.76 66.33
N ALA A 72 -31.76 21.07 66.18
CA ALA A 72 -32.01 22.07 67.22
C ALA A 72 -33.50 22.46 67.32
N ALA A 73 -34.25 22.23 66.24
CA ALA A 73 -35.71 22.28 66.16
C ALA A 73 -36.21 21.15 65.24
N ASP A 74 -37.51 20.91 65.20
CA ASP A 74 -38.12 19.96 64.26
C ASP A 74 -37.72 20.33 62.82
N SER A 75 -36.99 19.44 62.15
CA SER A 75 -36.28 19.72 60.91
C SER A 75 -36.56 18.70 59.83
N VAL A 76 -36.75 19.18 58.60
CA VAL A 76 -36.85 18.35 57.39
C VAL A 76 -35.53 18.44 56.63
N ILE A 77 -34.91 17.29 56.38
CA ILE A 77 -33.56 17.19 55.83
C ILE A 77 -33.53 16.18 54.68
N ASP A 78 -32.92 16.57 53.57
CA ASP A 78 -32.73 15.70 52.39
C ASP A 78 -31.35 15.07 52.38
N GLU A 79 -31.28 13.78 52.05
CA GLU A 79 -30.04 13.05 51.81
C GLU A 79 -29.60 13.07 50.35
N VAL A 80 -28.34 13.43 50.10
CA VAL A 80 -27.73 13.55 48.78
C VAL A 80 -26.51 12.62 48.68
N ARG A 81 -26.55 11.63 47.79
CA ARG A 81 -25.43 10.72 47.54
C ARG A 81 -24.26 11.43 46.88
N GLN A 82 -23.04 10.94 47.09
CA GLN A 82 -21.80 11.51 46.54
C GLN A 82 -21.85 11.82 45.03
N LYS A 83 -22.42 10.90 44.22
CA LYS A 83 -22.55 11.08 42.77
C LYS A 83 -23.52 12.21 42.38
N ASP A 84 -24.57 12.39 43.16
CA ASP A 84 -25.57 13.45 42.96
C ASP A 84 -25.08 14.80 43.50
N PHE A 85 -24.26 14.77 44.57
CA PHE A 85 -23.63 15.94 45.17
C PHE A 85 -22.71 16.66 44.18
N LEU A 86 -21.82 15.95 43.48
CA LEU A 86 -20.97 16.52 42.43
C LEU A 86 -21.80 17.18 41.31
N THR A 87 -22.92 16.56 40.92
CA THR A 87 -23.84 17.11 39.93
C THR A 87 -24.54 18.38 40.44
N TYR A 88 -24.90 18.42 41.73
CA TYR A 88 -25.51 19.58 42.37
C TYR A 88 -24.53 20.77 42.46
N VAL A 89 -23.27 20.52 42.84
CA VAL A 89 -22.21 21.55 42.91
C VAL A 89 -21.93 22.14 41.53
N GLN A 90 -21.92 21.32 40.47
CA GLN A 90 -21.77 21.80 39.09
C GLN A 90 -22.95 22.66 38.62
N LYS A 91 -24.19 22.35 39.05
CA LYS A 91 -25.39 23.09 38.65
C LYS A 91 -25.66 24.35 39.47
N ASN A 92 -25.04 24.49 40.64
CA ASN A 92 -25.25 25.62 41.56
C ASN A 92 -23.92 26.29 41.96
N PRO A 93 -23.38 27.20 41.14
CA PRO A 93 -22.09 27.86 41.40
C PRO A 93 -22.01 28.58 42.76
N THR A 94 -23.14 29.09 43.26
CA THR A 94 -23.25 29.74 44.57
C THR A 94 -22.99 28.77 45.73
N ALA A 95 -23.40 27.51 45.60
CA ALA A 95 -23.14 26.47 46.60
C ALA A 95 -21.66 26.11 46.67
N ALA A 96 -20.99 25.99 45.51
CA ALA A 96 -19.54 25.78 45.44
C ALA A 96 -18.76 26.91 46.12
N MET A 97 -19.17 28.16 45.89
CA MET A 97 -18.55 29.34 46.49
C MET A 97 -18.69 29.39 48.02
N ASN A 98 -19.83 28.94 48.56
CA ASN A 98 -20.04 28.89 50.00
C ASN A 98 -19.19 27.81 50.69
N ILE A 99 -19.03 26.64 50.06
CA ILE A 99 -18.13 25.58 50.54
C ILE A 99 -16.68 26.09 50.59
N MET A 100 -16.21 26.73 49.52
CA MET A 100 -14.85 27.30 49.47
C MET A 100 -14.62 28.40 50.53
N LYS A 101 -15.63 29.24 50.79
CA LYS A 101 -15.54 30.27 51.85
C LYS A 101 -15.45 29.66 53.24
N ASN A 102 -16.19 28.58 53.52
CA ASN A 102 -16.15 27.89 54.81
C ASN A 102 -14.80 27.19 55.05
N LEU A 103 -14.32 26.41 54.09
CA LEU A 103 -12.99 25.77 54.17
C LEU A 103 -11.87 26.80 54.37
N SER A 104 -11.96 27.94 53.68
CA SER A 104 -10.98 29.03 53.84
C SER A 104 -11.02 29.67 55.24
N ARG A 105 -12.19 29.70 55.90
CA ARG A 105 -12.34 30.21 57.27
C ARG A 105 -11.78 29.21 58.27
N GLU A 106 -12.12 27.93 58.16
CA GLU A 106 -11.59 26.87 59.01
C GLU A 106 -10.07 26.77 58.92
N LEU A 107 -9.50 26.87 57.70
CA LEU A 107 -8.05 26.88 57.51
C LEU A 107 -7.39 28.07 58.23
N ARG A 108 -8.01 29.27 58.18
CA ARG A 108 -7.49 30.45 58.88
C ARG A 108 -7.56 30.33 60.40
N GLU A 109 -8.61 29.71 60.91
CA GLU A 109 -8.79 29.46 62.34
C GLU A 109 -7.81 28.40 62.84
N ALA A 110 -7.63 27.30 62.10
CA ALA A 110 -6.62 26.28 62.39
C ALA A 110 -5.20 26.85 62.36
N ASN A 111 -4.89 27.74 61.41
CA ASN A 111 -3.57 28.37 61.32
C ASN A 111 -3.32 29.36 62.49
N ARG A 112 -4.37 30.06 62.95
CA ARG A 112 -4.28 30.91 64.15
C ARG A 112 -4.11 30.07 65.42
N ALA A 113 -4.82 28.95 65.56
CA ALA A 113 -4.68 28.04 66.69
C ALA A 113 -3.29 27.37 66.74
N ALA A 114 -2.74 26.97 65.59
CA ALA A 114 -1.39 26.42 65.49
C ALA A 114 -0.28 27.43 65.83
N SER A 115 -0.53 28.73 65.61
CA SER A 115 0.43 29.81 65.93
C SER A 115 0.54 30.16 67.42
N GLN A 116 -0.35 29.65 68.29
CA GLN A 116 -0.35 29.93 69.74
C GLN A 116 0.05 28.72 70.62
N GLY A 117 0.44 27.58 70.02
CA GLY A 117 0.82 26.36 70.74
C GLY A 117 2.25 25.91 70.42
N GLY A 118 3.26 26.62 70.93
CA GLY A 118 4.67 26.29 70.69
C GLY A 118 5.64 26.89 71.72
N GLY A 119 5.76 26.21 72.87
CA GLY A 119 7.00 26.02 73.66
C GLY A 119 7.69 27.20 74.36
N THR A 120 7.58 27.27 75.69
CA THR A 120 8.63 27.82 76.58
C THR A 120 9.05 26.75 77.59
N LEU A 121 10.28 26.26 77.48
CA LEU A 121 11.02 25.52 78.50
C LEU A 121 12.51 25.83 78.29
N GLU A 122 13.10 26.64 79.16
CA GLU A 122 14.51 26.47 79.51
C GLU A 122 14.63 26.40 81.04
N ALA A 123 15.42 25.42 81.48
CA ALA A 123 15.59 24.98 82.84
C ALA A 123 16.94 25.44 83.40
N GLY A 124 16.88 26.13 84.54
CA GLY A 124 17.70 26.01 85.75
C GLY A 124 19.23 25.87 85.71
N ALA A 125 19.91 26.74 86.47
CA ALA A 125 20.99 26.34 87.40
C ALA A 125 21.16 27.34 88.57
N ASP A 126 21.25 26.76 89.77
CA ASP A 126 21.54 27.22 91.17
C ASP A 126 22.88 28.01 91.30
N PRO A 127 23.27 28.76 92.38
CA PRO A 127 22.98 28.49 93.81
C PRO A 127 22.87 29.62 94.87
N SER A 128 22.08 29.31 95.92
CA SER A 128 22.28 29.61 97.36
C SER A 128 22.27 31.05 97.95
N LEU A 129 21.60 31.15 99.13
CA LEU A 129 21.43 32.28 100.08
C LEU A 129 20.37 33.29 99.63
N GLY A 130 19.33 33.67 100.37
CA GLY A 130 18.96 33.54 101.78
C GLY A 130 18.14 34.80 102.11
N GLU A 131 16.88 34.59 102.55
CA GLU A 131 16.00 35.54 103.27
C GLU A 131 15.40 36.79 102.57
N MET A 132 14.11 36.64 102.25
CA MET A 132 12.93 37.43 102.69
C MET A 132 12.82 38.97 102.53
N GLU A 133 11.58 39.31 102.14
CA GLU A 133 10.78 40.52 102.37
C GLU A 133 10.82 41.68 101.35
N THR A 134 9.72 41.72 100.56
CA THR A 134 8.83 42.86 100.28
C THR A 134 9.41 44.27 100.41
N ASP A 135 9.31 45.08 99.36
CA ASP A 135 8.16 45.96 99.11
C ASP A 135 8.48 46.92 97.94
N MET A 136 7.41 47.50 97.45
CA MET A 136 7.12 48.27 96.25
C MET A 136 7.96 49.55 96.03
N SER A 137 8.23 49.79 94.72
CA SER A 137 8.27 51.10 94.03
C SER A 137 9.62 51.74 93.65
N HIS A 138 9.60 52.29 92.42
CA HIS A 138 10.47 53.28 91.74
C HIS A 138 11.52 52.81 90.70
N ILE A 139 11.27 53.31 89.48
CA ILE A 139 11.99 53.40 88.17
C ILE A 139 13.31 54.21 88.40
N PRO A 140 14.49 54.06 87.70
CA PRO A 140 14.63 54.28 86.24
C PRO A 140 15.86 53.72 85.47
N GLU A 141 15.83 53.99 84.16
CA GLU A 141 16.94 54.34 83.23
C GLU A 141 17.93 53.31 82.67
N ASP A 142 17.96 53.31 81.32
CA ASP A 142 19.03 53.03 80.35
C ASP A 142 20.27 52.23 80.77
N ILE A 143 20.69 51.29 79.89
CA ILE A 143 21.88 51.48 79.04
C ILE A 143 21.99 50.36 77.99
N ASP A 144 22.29 50.85 76.79
CA ASP A 144 22.66 50.23 75.53
C ASP A 144 24.03 49.50 75.59
N ASP A 145 24.13 48.30 75.00
CA ASP A 145 25.40 47.66 74.59
C ASP A 145 25.11 46.44 73.68
N THR A 146 24.88 46.65 72.38
CA THR A 146 24.76 45.56 71.37
C THR A 146 25.99 45.43 70.45
N ASP A 147 27.06 46.21 70.70
CA ASP A 147 28.18 46.31 69.75
C ASP A 147 29.35 45.33 70.01
N ALA A 148 29.25 44.40 70.97
CA ALA A 148 30.39 43.54 71.36
C ALA A 148 30.49 42.16 70.66
N ILE A 149 29.54 41.76 69.79
CA ILE A 149 29.50 40.40 69.20
C ILE A 149 30.11 40.32 67.78
N TYR A 150 30.32 41.42 67.07
CA TYR A 150 30.75 41.39 65.66
C TYR A 150 32.28 41.43 65.43
N ASP A 151 33.11 41.70 66.45
CA ASP A 151 34.56 41.92 66.27
C ASP A 151 35.50 40.76 66.69
N ALA A 152 34.97 39.55 66.94
CA ALA A 152 35.80 38.38 67.19
C ALA A 152 36.29 37.73 65.88
N ARG A 153 37.61 37.75 65.62
CA ARG A 153 38.22 37.01 64.50
C ARG A 153 37.88 35.51 64.60
N PRO A 154 37.29 34.88 63.55
CA PRO A 154 36.88 33.48 63.62
C PRO A 154 38.07 32.55 63.82
N SER A 155 37.88 31.51 64.65
CA SER A 155 38.92 30.55 64.98
C SER A 155 39.34 29.72 63.74
N LYS A 156 40.65 29.46 63.59
CA LYS A 156 41.23 28.74 62.44
C LYS A 156 40.54 27.41 62.07
N PRO A 157 40.02 26.57 63.00
CA PRO A 157 39.35 25.33 62.60
C PRO A 157 37.99 25.55 61.93
N ILE A 158 37.22 26.58 62.32
CA ILE A 158 35.90 26.87 61.71
C ILE A 158 36.07 27.30 60.25
N ILE A 159 37.07 28.12 59.96
CA ILE A 159 37.39 28.54 58.59
C ILE A 159 37.82 27.34 57.74
N LEU A 160 38.58 26.39 58.34
CA LEU A 160 39.02 25.18 57.64
C LEU A 160 37.84 24.22 57.36
N THR A 161 36.93 24.02 58.31
CA THR A 161 35.77 23.14 58.12
C THR A 161 34.77 23.74 57.14
N THR A 162 34.49 25.05 57.24
CA THR A 162 33.65 25.74 56.26
C THR A 162 34.30 25.73 54.88
N GLY A 163 35.61 25.93 54.78
CA GLY A 163 36.36 25.80 53.52
C GLY A 163 36.30 24.40 52.92
N ALA A 164 36.45 23.35 53.74
CA ALA A 164 36.38 21.95 53.29
C ALA A 164 34.98 21.58 52.78
N VAL A 165 33.92 22.02 53.47
CA VAL A 165 32.53 21.82 53.01
C VAL A 165 32.29 22.56 51.70
N LEU A 166 32.78 23.78 51.57
CA LEU A 166 32.62 24.59 50.36
C LEU A 166 33.39 23.97 49.18
N VAL A 167 34.59 23.46 49.41
CA VAL A 167 35.36 22.69 48.40
C VAL A 167 34.66 21.39 48.03
N ALA A 168 34.12 20.63 48.99
CA ALA A 168 33.37 19.41 48.70
C ALA A 168 32.11 19.69 47.87
N PHE A 169 31.40 20.78 48.17
CA PHE A 169 30.25 21.23 47.39
C PHE A 169 30.66 21.67 45.98
N LEU A 170 31.79 22.35 45.85
CA LEU A 170 32.35 22.76 44.56
C LEU A 170 32.80 21.56 43.72
N VAL A 171 33.41 20.55 44.35
CA VAL A 171 33.77 19.27 43.70
C VAL A 171 32.51 18.51 43.26
N ALA A 172 31.49 18.39 44.12
CA ALA A 172 30.23 17.76 43.75
C ALA A 172 29.51 18.51 42.61
N PHE A 173 29.57 19.84 42.63
CA PHE A 173 29.02 20.69 41.58
C PHE A 173 29.76 20.47 40.24
N VAL A 174 31.10 20.47 40.24
CA VAL A 174 31.91 20.18 39.05
C VAL A 174 31.67 18.75 38.55
N PHE A 175 31.54 17.77 39.45
CA PHE A 175 31.26 16.38 39.11
C PHE A 175 29.87 16.22 38.46
N ALA A 176 28.84 16.88 39.00
CA ALA A 176 27.49 16.88 38.43
C ALA A 176 27.41 17.55 37.04
N PHE A 177 28.35 18.46 36.72
CA PHE A 177 28.50 19.04 35.39
C PHE A 177 29.21 18.12 34.39
N SER A 178 30.05 17.19 34.87
CA SER A 178 30.85 16.31 34.00
C SER A 178 30.18 14.95 33.74
N LEU A 179 29.24 14.51 34.56
CA LEU A 179 28.59 13.21 34.40
C LEU A 179 27.32 13.32 33.53
N SER A 180 27.34 12.62 32.40
CA SER A 180 26.21 12.46 31.49
C SER A 180 25.55 11.09 31.69
N VAL A 181 24.22 11.05 31.57
CA VAL A 181 23.41 9.83 31.60
C VAL A 181 22.60 9.73 30.32
N ASP A 182 22.56 8.52 29.75
CA ASP A 182 21.80 8.23 28.55
C ASP A 182 20.31 8.39 28.79
N THR A 183 19.63 9.14 27.92
CA THR A 183 18.17 9.25 27.90
C THR A 183 17.63 8.28 26.86
N THR A 184 16.70 7.42 27.27
CA THR A 184 16.12 6.40 26.41
C THR A 184 14.61 6.55 26.28
N VAL A 185 14.09 6.40 25.06
CA VAL A 185 12.66 6.26 24.78
C VAL A 185 12.34 4.78 24.59
N SER A 186 11.37 4.28 25.36
CA SER A 186 10.94 2.88 25.27
C SER A 186 9.73 2.75 24.33
N ALA A 187 9.86 1.92 23.31
CA ALA A 187 8.78 1.56 22.39
C ALA A 187 8.53 0.04 22.41
N ARG A 188 7.29 -0.38 22.12
CA ARG A 188 6.96 -1.81 21.94
C ARG A 188 6.82 -2.13 20.47
N GLY A 189 7.26 -3.31 20.07
CA GLY A 189 7.27 -3.72 18.68
C GLY A 189 7.05 -5.20 18.47
N LYS A 190 6.97 -5.57 17.19
CA LYS A 190 6.91 -6.96 16.74
C LYS A 190 7.81 -7.18 15.54
N PHE A 191 8.35 -8.39 15.43
CA PHE A 191 9.08 -8.80 14.23
C PHE A 191 8.11 -9.04 13.08
N THR A 192 8.28 -8.34 11.98
CA THR A 192 7.52 -8.52 10.74
C THR A 192 8.45 -9.01 9.63
N THR A 193 7.89 -9.67 8.63
CA THR A 193 8.67 -9.99 7.43
C THR A 193 8.78 -8.73 6.59
N GLU A 194 9.97 -8.43 6.05
CA GLU A 194 10.12 -7.31 5.12
C GLU A 194 9.28 -7.52 3.85
N VAL A 195 9.11 -8.79 3.45
CA VAL A 195 8.34 -9.17 2.28
C VAL A 195 6.88 -9.45 2.69
N PRO A 196 5.90 -8.87 1.99
CA PRO A 196 4.49 -9.18 2.23
C PRO A 196 4.17 -10.64 1.90
N ASN A 197 3.07 -11.14 2.46
CA ASN A 197 2.56 -12.46 2.12
C ASN A 197 2.20 -12.56 0.63
N VAL A 198 2.48 -13.71 0.03
CA VAL A 198 2.22 -13.96 -1.39
C VAL A 198 0.86 -14.66 -1.55
N GLY A 199 -0.12 -13.95 -2.10
CA GLY A 199 -1.39 -14.55 -2.50
C GLY A 199 -1.24 -15.26 -3.84
N VAL A 200 -1.38 -16.59 -3.85
CA VAL A 200 -1.41 -17.36 -5.10
C VAL A 200 -2.82 -17.29 -5.66
N GLN A 201 -2.97 -16.67 -6.82
CA GLN A 201 -4.25 -16.40 -7.45
C GLN A 201 -4.56 -17.40 -8.58
N ALA A 202 -5.85 -17.58 -8.86
CA ALA A 202 -6.30 -18.34 -10.01
C ALA A 202 -5.94 -17.60 -11.31
N SER A 203 -5.26 -18.31 -12.21
CA SER A 203 -4.83 -17.77 -13.51
C SER A 203 -5.94 -17.78 -14.59
N SER A 204 -7.06 -18.45 -14.32
CA SER A 204 -8.20 -18.53 -15.22
C SER A 204 -9.46 -18.96 -14.47
N SER A 205 -10.64 -18.58 -14.98
CA SER A 205 -11.91 -19.04 -14.42
C SER A 205 -12.14 -20.53 -14.68
N ALA A 206 -12.22 -21.34 -13.64
CA ALA A 206 -12.42 -22.78 -13.74
C ALA A 206 -13.02 -23.37 -12.45
N THR A 207 -13.48 -24.62 -12.54
CA THR A 207 -13.95 -25.37 -11.37
C THR A 207 -12.75 -26.03 -10.68
N VAL A 208 -12.70 -25.96 -9.35
CA VAL A 208 -11.68 -26.64 -8.54
C VAL A 208 -11.93 -28.15 -8.59
N ARG A 209 -10.97 -28.90 -9.14
CA ARG A 209 -11.02 -30.38 -9.14
C ARG A 209 -10.50 -30.93 -7.82
N LYS A 210 -9.35 -30.42 -7.34
CA LYS A 210 -8.73 -30.88 -6.09
C LYS A 210 -7.82 -29.82 -5.48
N VAL A 211 -7.86 -29.69 -4.16
CA VAL A 211 -6.91 -28.88 -3.39
C VAL A 211 -5.82 -29.80 -2.83
N MET A 212 -4.55 -29.52 -3.13
CA MET A 212 -3.40 -30.39 -2.80
C MET A 212 -2.70 -30.01 -1.50
N VAL A 213 -2.99 -28.84 -0.95
CA VAL A 213 -2.31 -28.31 0.24
C VAL A 213 -3.28 -28.10 1.40
N LYS A 214 -2.73 -28.12 2.62
CA LYS A 214 -3.45 -27.81 3.86
C LYS A 214 -2.82 -26.60 4.55
N ARG A 215 -3.61 -25.93 5.39
CA ARG A 215 -3.12 -24.84 6.25
C ARG A 215 -1.95 -25.33 7.12
N GLY A 216 -0.88 -24.55 7.20
CA GLY A 216 0.34 -24.86 7.94
C GLY A 216 1.33 -25.77 7.22
N GLN A 217 1.01 -26.26 6.01
CA GLN A 217 1.92 -27.09 5.22
C GLN A 217 3.03 -26.25 4.57
N LEU A 218 4.26 -26.76 4.58
CA LEU A 218 5.38 -26.20 3.82
C LEU A 218 5.27 -26.60 2.33
N VAL A 219 5.29 -25.63 1.43
CA VAL A 219 5.22 -25.81 -0.01
C VAL A 219 6.49 -25.25 -0.64
N LYS A 220 7.11 -26.04 -1.52
CA LYS A 220 8.27 -25.60 -2.29
C LYS A 220 7.86 -24.83 -3.54
N LYS A 221 8.74 -23.98 -4.06
CA LYS A 221 8.61 -23.30 -5.34
C LYS A 221 8.31 -24.31 -6.46
N GLY A 222 7.27 -24.05 -7.22
CA GLY A 222 6.74 -24.93 -8.27
C GLY A 222 5.87 -26.08 -7.74
N GLY A 223 5.69 -26.23 -6.43
CA GLY A 223 4.80 -27.22 -5.83
C GLY A 223 3.34 -26.98 -6.23
N LEU A 224 2.61 -28.06 -6.55
CA LEU A 224 1.20 -28.00 -6.94
C LEU A 224 0.33 -27.65 -5.73
N VAL A 225 -0.50 -26.64 -5.88
CA VAL A 225 -1.37 -26.11 -4.81
C VAL A 225 -2.82 -26.51 -5.05
N VAL A 226 -3.35 -26.12 -6.20
CA VAL A 226 -4.72 -26.39 -6.62
C VAL A 226 -4.71 -26.94 -8.03
N LEU A 227 -5.48 -27.99 -8.26
CA LEU A 227 -5.76 -28.52 -9.58
C LEU A 227 -7.16 -28.08 -10.00
N LEU A 228 -7.24 -27.29 -11.07
CA LEU A 228 -8.49 -26.86 -11.68
C LEU A 228 -8.97 -27.89 -12.72
N ASP A 229 -10.20 -27.75 -13.21
CA ASP A 229 -10.71 -28.58 -14.30
C ASP A 229 -10.15 -28.11 -15.66
N ASN A 230 -9.47 -29.01 -16.38
CA ASN A 230 -8.86 -28.71 -17.68
C ASN A 230 -9.77 -28.95 -18.89
N THR A 231 -11.01 -29.41 -18.72
CA THR A 231 -11.85 -29.89 -19.83
C THR A 231 -12.07 -28.82 -20.89
N VAL A 232 -12.36 -27.58 -20.46
CA VAL A 232 -12.59 -26.45 -21.37
C VAL A 232 -11.29 -26.03 -22.06
N ALA A 233 -10.22 -25.80 -21.29
CA ALA A 233 -8.93 -25.38 -21.84
C ALA A 233 -8.33 -26.43 -22.83
N ALA A 234 -8.48 -27.72 -22.51
CA ALA A 234 -8.02 -28.81 -23.37
C ALA A 234 -8.87 -28.93 -24.65
N ALA A 235 -10.19 -28.74 -24.55
CA ALA A 235 -11.07 -28.71 -25.72
C ALA A 235 -10.73 -27.55 -26.66
N ASP A 236 -10.48 -26.35 -26.12
CA ASP A 236 -10.07 -25.18 -26.90
C ASP A 236 -8.73 -25.39 -27.61
N LEU A 237 -7.74 -25.93 -26.90
CA LEU A 237 -6.43 -26.27 -27.50
C LEU A 237 -6.57 -27.30 -28.62
N LYS A 238 -7.35 -28.37 -28.39
CA LYS A 238 -7.59 -29.42 -29.38
C LYS A 238 -8.29 -28.84 -30.62
N GLY A 239 -9.36 -28.09 -30.42
CA GLY A 239 -10.10 -27.45 -31.52
C GLY A 239 -9.23 -26.49 -32.33
N ASN A 240 -8.36 -25.71 -31.68
CA ASN A 240 -7.41 -24.85 -32.37
C ASN A 240 -6.34 -25.65 -33.15
N THR A 241 -5.84 -26.76 -32.57
CA THR A 241 -4.84 -27.63 -33.21
C THR A 241 -5.41 -28.29 -34.46
N GLU A 242 -6.66 -28.74 -34.44
CA GLU A 242 -7.35 -29.28 -35.60
C GLU A 242 -7.53 -28.22 -36.71
N LYS A 243 -7.95 -27.00 -36.33
CA LYS A 243 -8.05 -25.86 -37.26
C LYS A 243 -6.69 -25.52 -37.87
N LEU A 244 -5.62 -25.50 -37.08
CA LEU A 244 -4.25 -25.21 -37.52
C LEU A 244 -3.74 -26.28 -38.50
N THR A 245 -4.00 -27.55 -38.20
CA THR A 245 -3.64 -28.66 -39.08
C THR A 245 -4.36 -28.56 -40.42
N ALA A 246 -5.66 -28.27 -40.40
CA ALA A 246 -6.44 -28.06 -41.63
C ALA A 246 -5.94 -26.86 -42.44
N ALA A 247 -5.61 -25.74 -41.78
CA ALA A 247 -5.06 -24.54 -42.43
C ALA A 247 -3.68 -24.79 -43.04
N THR A 248 -2.80 -25.47 -42.30
CA THR A 248 -1.46 -25.84 -42.76
C THR A 248 -1.54 -26.76 -43.98
N GLY A 249 -2.46 -27.75 -43.97
CA GLY A 249 -2.69 -28.61 -45.12
C GLY A 249 -3.18 -27.84 -46.36
N ARG A 250 -4.08 -26.85 -46.18
CA ARG A 250 -4.52 -25.97 -47.28
C ARG A 250 -3.37 -25.11 -47.81
N LEU A 251 -2.57 -24.54 -46.93
CA LEU A 251 -1.41 -23.73 -47.29
C LEU A 251 -0.38 -24.55 -48.08
N GLN A 252 -0.08 -25.76 -47.63
CA GLN A 252 0.81 -26.68 -48.34
C GLN A 252 0.28 -27.02 -49.73
N ARG A 253 -1.03 -27.30 -49.86
CA ARG A 253 -1.68 -27.53 -51.16
C ARG A 253 -1.51 -26.33 -52.09
N LEU A 254 -1.73 -25.11 -51.61
CA LEU A 254 -1.60 -23.89 -52.41
C LEU A 254 -0.14 -23.62 -52.83
N LYS A 255 0.84 -23.87 -51.94
CA LYS A 255 2.27 -23.76 -52.28
C LYS A 255 2.67 -24.77 -53.35
N LEU A 256 2.16 -26.00 -53.24
CA LEU A 256 2.35 -27.03 -54.27
C LEU A 256 1.69 -26.61 -55.59
N GLU A 257 0.46 -26.09 -55.56
CA GLU A 257 -0.24 -25.55 -56.75
C GLU A 257 0.62 -24.52 -57.48
N GLN A 258 1.17 -23.55 -56.76
CA GLN A 258 2.06 -22.53 -57.32
C GLN A 258 3.31 -23.16 -57.97
N SER A 259 3.99 -24.07 -57.26
CA SER A 259 5.21 -24.72 -57.75
C SER A 259 4.98 -25.59 -58.99
N LEU A 260 3.84 -26.28 -59.07
CA LEU A 260 3.49 -27.16 -60.19
C LEU A 260 3.06 -26.37 -61.43
N ILE A 261 2.44 -25.19 -61.23
CA ILE A 261 2.13 -24.27 -62.32
C ILE A 261 3.40 -23.69 -62.92
N LEU A 262 4.35 -23.25 -62.08
CA LEU A 262 5.63 -22.69 -62.51
C LEU A 262 6.53 -23.74 -63.19
N SER A 263 6.59 -24.96 -62.66
CA SER A 263 7.46 -26.01 -63.18
C SER A 263 6.86 -26.84 -64.31
N GLY A 264 5.54 -26.82 -64.50
CA GLY A 264 4.83 -27.65 -65.48
C GLY A 264 4.81 -29.15 -65.18
N LYS A 265 5.35 -29.61 -64.03
CA LYS A 265 5.45 -31.03 -63.67
C LYS A 265 4.13 -31.65 -63.24
N SER A 266 3.95 -32.96 -63.40
CA SER A 266 2.75 -33.68 -62.93
C SER A 266 2.62 -33.64 -61.40
N VAL A 267 1.39 -33.79 -60.91
CA VAL A 267 1.12 -33.89 -59.46
C VAL A 267 1.87 -35.12 -58.90
N PRO A 268 2.75 -34.96 -57.90
CA PRO A 268 3.46 -36.08 -57.28
C PRO A 268 2.47 -37.02 -56.59
N LYS A 269 2.74 -38.33 -56.61
CA LYS A 269 1.92 -39.34 -55.91
C LYS A 269 2.20 -39.37 -54.40
N ASP A 270 3.44 -39.06 -54.00
CA ASP A 270 3.90 -39.13 -52.60
C ASP A 270 3.83 -37.76 -51.91
N THR A 271 2.63 -37.23 -51.74
CA THR A 271 2.41 -36.00 -50.99
C THR A 271 1.71 -36.29 -49.66
N ASN A 272 2.17 -35.67 -48.57
CA ASN A 272 1.51 -35.65 -47.25
C ASN A 272 0.19 -34.86 -47.22
N LEU A 273 -0.55 -34.85 -48.33
CA LEU A 273 -1.84 -34.17 -48.47
C LEU A 273 -2.98 -35.16 -48.27
N SER A 274 -4.11 -34.67 -47.75
CA SER A 274 -5.32 -35.48 -47.66
C SER A 274 -5.84 -35.85 -49.07
N PRO A 275 -6.55 -36.99 -49.23
CA PRO A 275 -7.10 -37.41 -50.52
C PRO A 275 -7.98 -36.34 -51.17
N LEU A 276 -8.79 -35.62 -50.36
CA LEU A 276 -9.61 -34.51 -50.83
C LEU A 276 -8.75 -33.33 -51.33
N ALA A 277 -7.67 -32.99 -50.62
CA ALA A 277 -6.77 -31.92 -51.04
C ALA A 277 -6.05 -32.25 -52.35
N LEU A 278 -5.70 -33.52 -52.56
CA LEU A 278 -5.11 -34.01 -53.81
C LEU A 278 -6.08 -33.94 -54.99
N ASP A 279 -7.33 -34.36 -54.80
CA ASP A 279 -8.38 -34.24 -55.82
C ASP A 279 -8.57 -32.78 -56.24
N ILE A 280 -8.71 -31.87 -55.28
CA ILE A 280 -8.85 -30.43 -55.55
C ILE A 280 -7.64 -29.89 -56.31
N LEU A 281 -6.43 -30.23 -55.88
CA LEU A 281 -5.18 -29.79 -56.53
C LEU A 281 -5.11 -30.27 -57.99
N SER A 282 -5.39 -31.56 -58.22
CA SER A 282 -5.36 -32.14 -59.57
C SER A 282 -6.37 -31.46 -60.51
N LYS A 283 -7.59 -31.21 -60.02
CA LYS A 283 -8.64 -30.52 -60.77
C LYS A 283 -8.23 -29.08 -61.10
N LYS A 284 -7.66 -28.35 -60.16
CA LYS A 284 -7.17 -26.97 -60.38
C LYS A 284 -6.04 -26.88 -61.40
N ILE A 285 -5.06 -27.77 -61.30
CA ILE A 285 -3.96 -27.84 -62.27
C ILE A 285 -4.49 -28.22 -63.66
N SER A 286 -5.41 -29.19 -63.73
CA SER A 286 -6.02 -29.60 -65.00
C SER A 286 -6.81 -28.45 -65.64
N GLN A 287 -7.55 -27.66 -64.85
CA GLN A 287 -8.26 -26.46 -65.32
C GLN A 287 -7.29 -25.44 -65.92
N TYR A 288 -6.21 -25.09 -65.21
CA TYR A 288 -5.20 -24.16 -65.70
C TYR A 288 -4.55 -24.66 -66.99
N ARG A 289 -4.12 -25.93 -67.03
CA ARG A 289 -3.48 -26.53 -68.21
C ARG A 289 -4.41 -26.59 -69.41
N SER A 290 -5.67 -26.96 -69.22
CA SER A 290 -6.65 -27.00 -70.30
C SER A 290 -6.87 -25.61 -70.91
N LYS A 291 -6.88 -24.57 -70.07
CA LYS A 291 -6.96 -23.19 -70.56
C LYS A 291 -5.70 -22.77 -71.32
N MET A 292 -4.51 -23.11 -70.82
CA MET A 292 -3.24 -22.84 -71.52
C MET A 292 -3.15 -23.57 -72.86
N ASN A 293 -3.58 -24.84 -72.92
CA ASN A 293 -3.65 -25.60 -74.15
C ASN A 293 -4.63 -24.99 -75.16
N SER A 294 -5.74 -24.42 -74.69
CA SER A 294 -6.68 -23.67 -75.54
C SER A 294 -6.03 -22.42 -76.13
N PHE A 295 -5.30 -21.63 -75.34
CA PHE A 295 -4.55 -20.47 -75.84
C PHE A 295 -3.49 -20.87 -76.86
N SER A 296 -2.70 -21.91 -76.55
CA SER A 296 -1.68 -22.47 -77.45
C SER A 296 -2.27 -22.92 -78.79
N SER A 297 -3.42 -23.60 -78.76
CA SER A 297 -4.12 -24.05 -79.98
C SER A 297 -4.62 -22.88 -80.82
N LYS A 298 -5.17 -21.83 -80.18
CA LYS A 298 -5.62 -20.61 -80.87
C LYS A 298 -4.45 -19.82 -81.47
N LEU A 299 -3.32 -19.70 -80.76
CA LEU A 299 -2.10 -19.08 -81.26
C LEU A 299 -1.56 -19.84 -82.47
N SER A 300 -1.50 -21.17 -82.40
CA SER A 300 -1.09 -22.01 -83.53
C SER A 300 -1.99 -21.81 -84.76
N LYS A 301 -3.31 -21.67 -84.56
CA LYS A 301 -4.25 -21.36 -85.64
C LYS A 301 -3.96 -19.99 -86.26
N ILE A 302 -3.81 -18.94 -85.45
CA ILE A 302 -3.51 -17.59 -85.93
C ILE A 302 -2.15 -17.55 -86.65
N ASP A 303 -1.15 -18.28 -86.16
CA ASP A 303 0.18 -18.35 -86.81
C ASP A 303 0.10 -18.95 -88.22
N LYS A 304 -0.75 -19.97 -88.42
CA LYS A 304 -1.02 -20.51 -89.76
C LYS A 304 -1.74 -19.49 -90.66
N GLU A 305 -2.69 -18.74 -90.11
CA GLU A 305 -3.38 -17.65 -90.84
C GLU A 305 -2.42 -16.51 -91.22
N ILE A 306 -1.50 -16.13 -90.33
CA ILE A 306 -0.43 -15.14 -90.59
C ILE A 306 0.50 -15.65 -91.68
N ALA A 307 0.92 -16.92 -91.63
CA ALA A 307 1.78 -17.50 -92.65
C ALA A 307 1.12 -17.43 -94.04
N LYS A 308 -0.18 -17.74 -94.13
CA LYS A 308 -0.98 -17.58 -95.35
C LYS A 308 -1.03 -16.12 -95.80
N ALA A 309 -1.42 -15.19 -94.92
CA ALA A 309 -1.52 -13.76 -95.25
C ALA A 309 -0.17 -13.17 -95.70
N ARG A 310 0.96 -13.61 -95.10
CA ARG A 310 2.30 -13.24 -95.55
C ARG A 310 2.60 -13.72 -96.97
N SER A 311 2.19 -14.94 -97.30
CA SER A 311 2.32 -15.47 -98.67
C SER A 311 1.49 -14.65 -99.65
N ASP A 312 0.25 -14.30 -99.29
CA ASP A 312 -0.63 -13.49 -100.15
C ASP A 312 -0.01 -12.11 -100.44
N VAL A 313 0.52 -11.43 -99.41
CA VAL A 313 1.27 -10.15 -99.56
C VAL A 313 2.47 -10.31 -100.51
N LYS A 314 3.20 -11.42 -100.42
CA LYS A 314 4.34 -11.69 -101.32
C LYS A 314 3.89 -11.84 -102.77
N ILE A 315 2.79 -12.58 -103.00
CA ILE A 315 2.25 -12.82 -104.35
C ILE A 315 1.73 -11.53 -104.96
N THR A 316 0.86 -10.81 -104.24
CA THR A 316 0.27 -9.55 -104.74
C THR A 316 1.31 -8.45 -104.91
N GLY A 317 2.33 -8.40 -104.03
CA GLY A 317 3.46 -7.48 -104.18
C GLY A 317 4.29 -7.75 -105.44
N THR A 318 4.54 -9.03 -105.74
CA THR A 318 5.23 -9.42 -106.98
C THR A 318 4.42 -9.06 -108.22
N GLN A 319 3.09 -9.26 -108.18
CA GLN A 319 2.18 -8.86 -109.27
C GLN A 319 2.16 -7.35 -109.48
N PHE A 320 2.08 -6.56 -108.41
CA PHE A 320 2.13 -5.11 -108.47
C PHE A 320 3.44 -4.62 -109.11
N GLU A 321 4.59 -5.13 -108.67
CA GLU A 321 5.89 -4.78 -109.26
C GLU A 321 5.99 -5.15 -110.74
N LEU A 322 5.45 -6.30 -111.15
CA LEU A 322 5.38 -6.69 -112.55
C LEU A 322 4.49 -5.73 -113.37
N LYS A 323 3.28 -5.43 -112.89
CA LYS A 323 2.35 -4.52 -113.57
C LYS A 323 2.92 -3.11 -113.70
N LYS A 324 3.60 -2.63 -112.66
CA LYS A 324 4.32 -1.35 -112.66
C LYS A 324 5.48 -1.31 -113.67
N LYS A 325 6.16 -2.44 -113.93
CA LYS A 325 7.15 -2.53 -115.03
C LYS A 325 6.48 -2.49 -116.40
N ILE A 326 5.35 -3.17 -116.58
CA ILE A 326 4.59 -3.15 -117.85
C ILE A 326 4.06 -1.75 -118.14
N GLU A 327 3.48 -1.07 -117.14
CA GLU A 327 3.02 0.31 -117.27
C GLU A 327 4.15 1.24 -117.71
N ARG A 328 5.34 1.15 -117.08
CA ARG A 328 6.53 1.93 -117.50
C ARG A 328 6.92 1.66 -118.95
N ALA A 329 7.00 0.40 -119.36
CA ALA A 329 7.32 0.05 -120.75
C ALA A 329 6.27 0.59 -121.73
N LYS A 330 4.98 0.52 -121.39
CA LYS A 330 3.89 1.07 -122.23
C LYS A 330 3.91 2.59 -122.28
N LYS A 331 4.26 3.26 -121.19
CA LYS A 331 4.47 4.71 -121.13
C LYS A 331 5.60 5.13 -122.06
N GLU A 332 6.75 4.47 -122.01
CA GLU A 332 7.88 4.77 -122.89
C GLU A 332 7.52 4.61 -124.39
N LEU A 333 6.76 3.58 -124.75
CA LEU A 333 6.28 3.39 -126.13
C LEU A 333 5.29 4.48 -126.56
N TYR A 334 4.42 4.92 -125.66
CA TYR A 334 3.50 6.02 -125.90
C TYR A 334 4.25 7.36 -126.07
N ASP A 335 5.22 7.66 -125.20
CA ASP A 335 6.04 8.88 -125.25
C ASP A 335 6.87 8.95 -126.55
N LYS A 336 7.33 7.80 -127.07
CA LYS A 336 7.99 7.66 -128.38
C LYS A 336 7.02 7.70 -129.58
N LYS A 337 5.72 7.91 -129.35
CA LYS A 337 4.64 7.94 -130.37
C LYS A 337 4.50 6.65 -131.19
N VAL A 338 4.98 5.51 -130.69
CA VAL A 338 4.85 4.17 -131.31
C VAL A 338 3.78 3.30 -130.64
N GLY A 339 3.21 3.73 -129.50
CA GLY A 339 2.15 3.03 -128.77
C GLY A 339 0.82 3.79 -128.69
N SER A 340 -0.28 3.08 -128.44
CA SER A 340 -1.62 3.65 -128.23
C SER A 340 -1.82 4.16 -126.80
N LEU A 341 -2.42 5.36 -126.64
CA LEU A 341 -2.82 5.92 -125.34
C LEU A 341 -3.73 4.98 -124.55
N LEU A 342 -4.67 4.31 -125.24
CA LEU A 342 -5.58 3.35 -124.60
C LEU A 342 -4.81 2.21 -123.93
N SER A 343 -3.77 1.69 -124.59
CA SER A 343 -2.94 0.60 -124.03
C SER A 343 -2.14 1.05 -122.81
N PHE A 344 -1.72 2.33 -122.75
CA PHE A 344 -1.09 2.90 -121.57
C PHE A 344 -2.09 3.03 -120.41
N LEU A 345 -3.26 3.62 -120.64
CA LEU A 345 -4.29 3.78 -119.60
C LEU A 345 -4.80 2.44 -119.07
N GLN A 346 -4.94 1.42 -119.92
CA GLN A 346 -5.26 0.05 -119.50
C GLN A 346 -4.16 -0.56 -118.62
N ALA A 347 -2.88 -0.28 -118.91
CA ALA A 347 -1.78 -0.73 -118.07
C ALA A 347 -1.77 0.00 -116.72
N GLN A 348 -2.08 1.30 -116.71
CA GLN A 348 -2.18 2.11 -115.50
C GLN A 348 -3.33 1.63 -114.59
N ASP A 349 -4.53 1.40 -115.13
CA ASP A 349 -5.66 0.83 -114.38
C ASP A 349 -5.33 -0.54 -113.79
N ALA A 350 -4.65 -1.40 -114.56
CA ALA A 350 -4.18 -2.70 -114.08
C ALA A 350 -3.13 -2.59 -112.96
N THR A 351 -2.24 -1.59 -113.00
CA THR A 351 -1.33 -1.31 -111.88
C THR A 351 -2.09 -0.86 -110.65
N LEU A 352 -3.05 0.07 -110.80
CA LEU A 352 -3.85 0.59 -109.68
C LEU A 352 -4.68 -0.53 -109.02
N ALA A 353 -5.27 -1.42 -109.81
CA ALA A 353 -5.96 -2.61 -109.30
C ALA A 353 -5.01 -3.55 -108.54
N ALA A 354 -3.80 -3.76 -109.05
CA ALA A 354 -2.78 -4.56 -108.38
C ALA A 354 -2.26 -3.91 -107.08
N GLU A 355 -2.11 -2.58 -107.05
CA GLU A 355 -1.75 -1.81 -105.86
C GLU A 355 -2.82 -1.94 -104.78
N LYS A 356 -4.10 -1.77 -105.15
CA LYS A 356 -5.23 -1.97 -104.24
C LYS A 356 -5.24 -3.38 -103.66
N SER A 357 -4.99 -4.40 -104.48
CA SER A 357 -4.90 -5.79 -104.05
C SER A 357 -3.73 -6.01 -103.08
N TYR A 358 -2.54 -5.50 -103.40
CA TYR A 358 -1.36 -5.57 -102.53
C TYR A 358 -1.57 -4.87 -101.19
N SER A 359 -2.12 -3.65 -101.22
CA SER A 359 -2.48 -2.88 -100.03
C SER A 359 -3.53 -3.61 -99.17
N GLY A 360 -4.55 -4.21 -99.81
CA GLY A 360 -5.55 -5.05 -99.14
C GLY A 360 -4.94 -6.26 -98.44
N SER A 361 -4.05 -7.00 -99.10
CA SER A 361 -3.31 -8.12 -98.48
C SER A 361 -2.45 -7.66 -97.31
N LYS A 362 -1.79 -6.50 -97.43
CA LYS A 362 -0.95 -5.93 -96.35
C LYS A 362 -1.80 -5.54 -95.14
N ALA A 363 -2.96 -4.93 -95.36
CA ALA A 363 -3.92 -4.62 -94.30
C ALA A 363 -4.43 -5.89 -93.60
N ALA A 364 -4.77 -6.94 -94.37
CA ALA A 364 -5.20 -8.23 -93.81
C ALA A 364 -4.12 -8.90 -92.96
N LEU A 365 -2.86 -8.88 -93.41
CA LEU A 365 -1.73 -9.35 -92.61
C LEU A 365 -1.57 -8.55 -91.31
N SER A 366 -1.66 -7.21 -91.39
CA SER A 366 -1.57 -6.35 -90.21
C SER A 366 -2.66 -6.64 -89.19
N ALA A 367 -3.90 -6.87 -89.64
CA ALA A 367 -5.02 -7.26 -88.77
C ALA A 367 -4.72 -8.57 -88.03
N LYS A 368 -4.19 -9.59 -88.73
CA LYS A 368 -3.85 -10.89 -88.11
C LYS A 368 -2.69 -10.80 -87.12
N LEU A 369 -1.71 -9.94 -87.38
CA LEU A 369 -0.65 -9.65 -86.42
C LEU A 369 -1.20 -8.98 -85.15
N PHE A 370 -2.16 -8.06 -85.31
CA PHE A 370 -2.86 -7.44 -84.19
C PHE A 370 -3.68 -8.46 -83.39
N ASP A 371 -4.46 -9.32 -84.05
CA ASP A 371 -5.21 -10.40 -83.41
C ASP A 371 -4.31 -11.32 -82.56
N LYS A 372 -3.11 -11.65 -83.07
CA LYS A 372 -2.10 -12.40 -82.31
C LYS A 372 -1.64 -11.64 -81.07
N GLY A 373 -1.40 -10.33 -81.20
CA GLY A 373 -1.02 -9.46 -80.10
C GLY A 373 -2.09 -9.44 -79.00
N THR A 374 -3.35 -9.24 -79.37
CA THR A 374 -4.50 -9.26 -78.46
C THR A 374 -4.62 -10.61 -77.75
N LEU A 375 -4.55 -11.73 -78.48
CA LEU A 375 -4.64 -13.05 -77.87
C LEU A 375 -3.49 -13.34 -76.90
N LYS A 376 -2.29 -12.82 -77.18
CA LYS A 376 -1.15 -12.92 -76.27
C LYS A 376 -1.37 -12.08 -75.01
N ALA A 377 -1.89 -10.86 -75.16
CA ALA A 377 -2.25 -10.01 -74.03
C ALA A 377 -3.33 -10.68 -73.14
N ASP A 378 -4.36 -11.29 -73.73
CA ASP A 378 -5.39 -12.05 -73.00
C ASP A 378 -4.80 -13.23 -72.21
N MET A 379 -3.80 -13.91 -72.80
CA MET A 379 -3.09 -15.02 -72.13
C MET A 379 -2.27 -14.50 -70.96
N ASP A 380 -1.51 -13.42 -71.15
CA ASP A 380 -0.70 -12.81 -70.10
C ASP A 380 -1.60 -12.26 -68.97
N GLU A 381 -2.74 -11.67 -69.29
CA GLU A 381 -3.76 -11.23 -68.34
C GLU A 381 -4.33 -12.42 -67.54
N PHE A 382 -4.64 -13.54 -68.21
CA PHE A 382 -5.10 -14.75 -67.54
C PHE A 382 -4.06 -15.28 -66.55
N VAL A 383 -2.79 -15.35 -66.94
CA VAL A 383 -1.69 -15.78 -66.08
C VAL A 383 -1.52 -14.82 -64.90
N GLY A 384 -1.56 -13.51 -65.15
CA GLY A 384 -1.49 -12.47 -64.12
C GLY A 384 -2.63 -12.59 -63.10
N LYS A 385 -3.87 -12.71 -63.57
CA LYS A 385 -5.06 -12.91 -62.71
C LYS A 385 -4.98 -14.19 -61.89
N TRP A 386 -4.53 -15.29 -62.51
CA TRP A 386 -4.38 -16.56 -61.80
C TRP A 386 -3.30 -16.48 -60.72
N SER A 387 -2.13 -15.93 -61.05
CA SER A 387 -1.01 -15.77 -60.11
C SER A 387 -1.38 -14.83 -58.96
N SER A 388 -2.03 -13.70 -59.26
CA SER A 388 -2.50 -12.76 -58.24
C SER A 388 -3.54 -13.42 -57.31
N GLY A 389 -4.55 -14.09 -57.87
CA GLY A 389 -5.58 -14.76 -57.07
C GLY A 389 -5.04 -15.93 -56.24
N LEU A 390 -3.95 -16.59 -56.70
CA LEU A 390 -3.24 -17.59 -55.91
C LEU A 390 -2.41 -16.95 -54.80
N GLY A 391 -1.72 -15.84 -55.09
CA GLY A 391 -0.95 -15.06 -54.13
C GLY A 391 -1.81 -14.51 -52.99
N GLU A 392 -3.00 -13.98 -53.29
CA GLU A 392 -3.95 -13.51 -52.29
C GLU A 392 -4.44 -14.63 -51.37
N LYS A 393 -4.78 -15.80 -51.94
CA LYS A 393 -5.18 -16.99 -51.15
C LYS A 393 -4.04 -17.51 -50.29
N LEU A 394 -2.81 -17.51 -50.80
CA LEU A 394 -1.61 -17.89 -50.05
C LEU A 394 -1.39 -16.95 -48.87
N ALA A 395 -1.44 -15.63 -49.09
CA ALA A 395 -1.28 -14.64 -48.04
C ALA A 395 -2.34 -14.79 -46.96
N LYS A 396 -3.63 -14.92 -47.34
CA LYS A 396 -4.75 -15.10 -46.42
C LYS A 396 -4.64 -16.38 -45.58
N GLU A 397 -4.28 -17.51 -46.20
CA GLU A 397 -4.11 -18.77 -45.45
C GLU A 397 -2.86 -18.73 -44.57
N GLN A 398 -1.77 -18.10 -45.02
CA GLN A 398 -0.56 -17.89 -44.21
C GLN A 398 -0.86 -17.02 -42.98
N GLU A 399 -1.64 -15.96 -43.14
CA GLU A 399 -2.12 -15.13 -42.02
C GLU A 399 -2.96 -15.95 -41.04
N THR A 400 -3.89 -16.79 -41.56
CA THR A 400 -4.71 -17.69 -40.74
C THR A 400 -3.84 -18.66 -39.93
N VAL A 401 -2.80 -19.24 -40.54
CA VAL A 401 -1.84 -20.13 -39.86
C VAL A 401 -1.10 -19.37 -38.75
N ILE A 402 -0.66 -18.13 -39.00
CA ILE A 402 0.01 -17.30 -37.99
C ILE A 402 -0.95 -17.03 -36.82
N GLN A 403 -2.18 -16.61 -37.09
CA GLN A 403 -3.20 -16.34 -36.07
C GLN A 403 -3.50 -17.58 -35.23
N LEU A 404 -3.73 -18.74 -35.87
CA LEU A 404 -4.00 -20.00 -35.16
C LEU A 404 -2.80 -20.51 -34.37
N THR A 405 -1.57 -20.26 -34.84
CA THR A 405 -0.35 -20.59 -34.08
C THR A 405 -0.27 -19.76 -32.80
N GLN A 406 -0.51 -18.45 -32.89
CA GLN A 406 -0.53 -17.55 -31.74
C GLN A 406 -1.65 -17.90 -30.75
N SER A 407 -2.85 -18.19 -31.24
CA SER A 407 -3.96 -18.68 -30.41
C SER A 407 -3.62 -20.03 -29.77
N GLY A 408 -2.91 -20.91 -30.47
CA GLY A 408 -2.45 -22.19 -29.93
C GLY A 408 -1.49 -22.04 -28.75
N LEU A 409 -0.56 -21.07 -28.82
CA LEU A 409 0.30 -20.74 -27.69
C LEU A 409 -0.51 -20.26 -26.48
N LYS A 410 -1.50 -19.38 -26.70
CA LYS A 410 -2.40 -18.91 -25.63
C LYS A 410 -3.19 -20.05 -24.98
N PHE A 411 -3.78 -20.94 -25.78
CA PHE A 411 -4.52 -22.09 -25.26
C PHE A 411 -3.60 -23.11 -24.58
N SER A 412 -2.38 -23.31 -25.09
CA SER A 412 -1.38 -24.15 -24.43
C SER A 412 -1.01 -23.60 -23.06
N GLN A 413 -0.84 -22.28 -22.95
CA GLN A 413 -0.61 -21.62 -21.66
C GLN A 413 -1.82 -21.78 -20.73
N SER A 414 -3.04 -21.61 -21.26
CA SER A 414 -4.27 -21.82 -20.48
C SER A 414 -4.37 -23.23 -19.91
N VAL A 415 -4.02 -24.26 -20.69
CA VAL A 415 -3.97 -25.66 -20.22
C VAL A 415 -2.93 -25.85 -19.11
N GLN A 416 -1.77 -25.21 -19.20
CA GLN A 416 -0.75 -25.26 -18.14
C GLN A 416 -1.19 -24.52 -16.88
N ASN A 417 -1.91 -23.42 -17.03
CA ASN A 417 -2.40 -22.56 -15.95
C ASN A 417 -3.53 -23.20 -15.11
N VAL A 418 -4.08 -24.33 -15.55
CA VAL A 418 -5.01 -25.16 -14.74
C VAL A 418 -4.31 -25.70 -13.50
N GLU A 419 -3.01 -25.97 -13.60
CA GLU A 419 -2.18 -26.38 -12.46
C GLU A 419 -1.63 -25.15 -11.75
N VAL A 420 -2.29 -24.75 -10.66
CA VAL A 420 -1.84 -23.61 -9.88
C VAL A 420 -0.69 -24.05 -8.98
N ARG A 421 0.48 -23.45 -9.18
CA ARG A 421 1.73 -23.77 -8.49
C ARG A 421 2.22 -22.62 -7.61
N SER A 422 2.97 -22.97 -6.56
CA SER A 422 3.57 -21.97 -5.67
C SER A 422 4.70 -21.20 -6.37
N PRO A 423 4.72 -19.85 -6.34
CA PRO A 423 5.79 -19.06 -6.95
C PRO A 423 7.09 -19.08 -6.16
N ALA A 424 7.05 -19.44 -4.88
CA ALA A 424 8.19 -19.44 -3.97
C ALA A 424 8.04 -20.51 -2.87
N ASP A 425 9.11 -20.72 -2.10
CA ASP A 425 9.08 -21.57 -0.91
C ASP A 425 8.34 -20.84 0.23
N GLY A 426 7.34 -21.48 0.83
CA GLY A 426 6.56 -20.85 1.90
C GLY A 426 5.61 -21.78 2.63
N ILE A 427 5.09 -21.31 3.76
CA ILE A 427 4.09 -22.00 4.57
C ILE A 427 2.70 -21.43 4.24
N VAL A 428 1.72 -22.31 4.06
CA VAL A 428 0.34 -21.92 3.78
C VAL A 428 -0.31 -21.30 5.02
N LEU A 429 -0.52 -19.98 5.01
CA LEU A 429 -1.16 -19.23 6.09
C LEU A 429 -2.65 -19.47 6.15
N ASP A 430 -3.29 -19.34 4.98
CA ASP A 430 -4.72 -19.40 4.81
C ASP A 430 -5.07 -20.04 3.47
N VAL A 431 -6.12 -20.84 3.50
CA VAL A 431 -6.76 -21.42 2.32
C VAL A 431 -8.21 -20.97 2.44
N PRO A 432 -8.64 -19.99 1.63
CA PRO A 432 -10.04 -19.56 1.56
C PRO A 432 -10.96 -20.76 1.36
N THR A 433 -12.26 -20.59 1.58
CA THR A 433 -13.30 -21.65 1.58
C THR A 433 -13.59 -22.25 0.19
N ILE A 434 -12.54 -22.60 -0.56
CA ILE A 434 -12.58 -23.33 -1.82
C ILE A 434 -12.63 -24.83 -1.52
N SER A 435 -13.75 -25.46 -1.86
CA SER A 435 -13.91 -26.91 -1.80
C SER A 435 -13.79 -27.51 -3.20
N GLU A 436 -13.64 -28.83 -3.27
CA GLU A 436 -13.79 -29.56 -4.54
C GLU A 436 -15.18 -29.24 -5.14
N GLY A 437 -15.22 -28.87 -6.42
CA GLY A 437 -16.44 -28.44 -7.12
C GLY A 437 -16.74 -26.94 -7.04
N SER A 438 -16.00 -26.14 -6.26
CA SER A 438 -16.18 -24.68 -6.24
C SER A 438 -15.72 -24.03 -7.55
N ILE A 439 -16.40 -22.96 -7.96
CA ILE A 439 -16.02 -22.17 -9.14
C ILE A 439 -15.15 -21.00 -8.67
N VAL A 440 -13.98 -20.85 -9.28
CA VAL A 440 -13.07 -19.72 -9.05
C VAL A 440 -12.96 -18.86 -10.31
N ARG A 441 -12.77 -17.56 -10.13
CA ARG A 441 -12.55 -16.58 -11.20
C ARG A 441 -11.08 -16.22 -11.29
N GLU A 442 -10.67 -15.74 -12.46
CA GLU A 442 -9.32 -15.18 -12.64
C GLU A 442 -9.08 -14.03 -11.64
N GLY A 443 -7.95 -14.09 -10.92
CA GLY A 443 -7.60 -13.15 -9.86
C GLY A 443 -8.06 -13.53 -8.45
N ASP A 444 -8.95 -14.52 -8.30
CA ASP A 444 -9.35 -14.99 -6.97
C ASP A 444 -8.14 -15.59 -6.24
N VAL A 445 -7.93 -15.20 -4.98
CA VAL A 445 -6.85 -15.74 -4.15
C VAL A 445 -7.22 -17.17 -3.73
N LEU A 446 -6.37 -18.13 -4.11
CA LEU A 446 -6.56 -19.56 -3.81
C LEU A 446 -5.86 -19.97 -2.52
N ILE A 447 -4.68 -19.43 -2.26
CA ILE A 447 -3.97 -19.59 -0.98
C ILE A 447 -3.15 -18.35 -0.65
N THR A 448 -2.86 -18.13 0.63
CA THR A 448 -1.90 -17.13 1.10
C THR A 448 -0.66 -17.83 1.64
N LEU A 449 0.51 -17.49 1.11
CA LEU A 449 1.80 -18.04 1.52
C LEU A 449 2.61 -17.03 2.33
N VAL A 450 3.21 -17.49 3.42
CA VAL A 450 4.30 -16.79 4.12
C VAL A 450 5.61 -17.38 3.64
N LEU A 451 6.48 -16.55 3.08
CA LEU A 451 7.79 -16.98 2.60
C LEU A 451 8.66 -17.43 3.78
N VAL A 452 9.38 -18.54 3.60
CA VAL A 452 10.38 -19.00 4.58
C VAL A 452 11.70 -18.27 4.41
N ASP A 453 12.45 -18.15 5.52
CA ASP A 453 13.80 -17.59 5.59
C ASP A 453 13.95 -16.17 5.01
N GLN A 454 12.99 -15.30 5.33
CA GLN A 454 13.06 -13.87 5.00
C GLN A 454 13.81 -13.10 6.10
N PRO A 455 14.52 -12.01 5.74
CA PRO A 455 15.00 -11.06 6.74
C PRO A 455 13.79 -10.54 7.54
N LEU A 456 13.94 -10.57 8.86
CA LEU A 456 12.93 -10.06 9.78
C LEU A 456 13.29 -8.61 10.11
N ALA A 457 12.35 -7.71 9.88
CA ALA A 457 12.46 -6.34 10.34
C ALA A 457 11.78 -6.22 11.70
N PHE A 458 12.39 -5.50 12.63
CA PHE A 458 11.75 -5.19 13.90
C PHE A 458 11.03 -3.85 13.78
N GLU A 459 9.69 -3.90 13.76
CA GLU A 459 8.86 -2.69 13.72
C GLU A 459 8.38 -2.36 15.13
N VAL A 460 8.43 -1.08 15.48
CA VAL A 460 8.07 -0.55 16.79
C VAL A 460 7.05 0.57 16.66
N ASP A 461 6.13 0.65 17.63
CA ASP A 461 5.22 1.77 17.77
C ASP A 461 5.79 2.75 18.81
N VAL A 462 6.06 3.98 18.35
CA VAL A 462 6.55 5.11 19.14
C VAL A 462 5.38 6.02 19.50
N ASP A 463 5.29 6.42 20.76
CA ASP A 463 4.25 7.35 21.25
C ASP A 463 4.45 8.75 20.64
N PRO A 464 3.39 9.43 20.16
CA PRO A 464 3.48 10.79 19.63
C PRO A 464 4.12 11.80 20.58
N LYS A 465 4.13 11.56 21.89
CA LYS A 465 4.82 12.43 22.86
C LYS A 465 6.33 12.39 22.73
N ASP A 466 6.87 11.25 22.30
CA ASP A 466 8.32 11.00 22.27
C ASP A 466 8.90 11.17 20.86
N ILE A 467 8.06 11.39 19.83
CA ILE A 467 8.49 11.52 18.42
C ILE A 467 9.52 12.63 18.21
N SER A 468 9.43 13.72 18.97
CA SER A 468 10.35 14.86 18.83
C SER A 468 11.80 14.54 19.19
N ASP A 469 12.01 13.54 20.05
CA ASP A 469 13.35 13.11 20.50
C ASP A 469 13.92 11.99 19.63
N VAL A 470 13.07 11.28 18.86
CA VAL A 470 13.47 10.11 18.06
C VAL A 470 13.94 10.55 16.67
N LYS A 471 15.21 10.27 16.35
CA LYS A 471 15.83 10.57 15.05
C LYS A 471 16.29 9.30 14.35
N LEU A 472 16.45 9.36 13.04
CA LEU A 472 17.06 8.28 12.26
C LEU A 472 18.51 8.03 12.70
N ASP A 473 18.94 6.78 12.60
CA ASP A 473 20.28 6.28 12.93
C ASP A 473 20.67 6.37 14.42
N ILE A 474 19.68 6.46 15.32
CA ILE A 474 19.94 6.32 16.77
C ILE A 474 20.17 4.85 17.13
N PRO A 475 21.12 4.56 18.06
CA PRO A 475 21.33 3.22 18.55
C PRO A 475 20.16 2.78 19.44
N VAL A 476 19.70 1.54 19.21
CA VAL A 476 18.55 0.94 19.86
C VAL A 476 18.94 -0.38 20.51
N SER A 477 18.49 -0.56 21.75
CA SER A 477 18.61 -1.79 22.52
C SER A 477 17.28 -2.56 22.44
N VAL A 478 17.29 -3.72 21.79
CA VAL A 478 16.08 -4.55 21.59
C VAL A 478 16.09 -5.72 22.57
N LYS A 479 15.09 -5.76 23.44
CA LYS A 479 14.90 -6.77 24.48
C LYS A 479 13.74 -7.68 24.08
N LEU A 480 14.04 -8.95 23.80
CA LEU A 480 13.04 -9.94 23.41
C LEU A 480 12.17 -10.33 24.60
N ASP A 481 10.84 -10.38 24.43
CA ASP A 481 9.96 -10.82 25.53
C ASP A 481 10.07 -12.34 25.76
N ALA A 482 10.38 -13.09 24.71
CA ALA A 482 10.53 -14.54 24.75
C ALA A 482 11.85 -15.02 25.39
N LEU A 483 12.81 -14.12 25.63
CA LEU A 483 14.14 -14.45 26.14
C LEU A 483 14.55 -13.48 27.26
N PRO A 484 14.81 -13.95 28.50
CA PRO A 484 15.20 -13.06 29.60
C PRO A 484 16.49 -12.27 29.31
N PHE A 485 16.36 -10.95 29.12
CA PHE A 485 17.48 -10.07 28.75
C PHE A 485 18.59 -10.01 29.82
N GLN A 486 18.29 -10.32 31.09
CA GLN A 486 19.29 -10.35 32.15
C GLN A 486 20.33 -11.47 31.97
N GLN A 487 19.96 -12.55 31.29
CA GLN A 487 20.83 -13.70 31.07
C GLN A 487 21.51 -13.65 29.70
N TYR A 488 20.79 -13.18 28.68
CA TYR A 488 21.23 -13.25 27.28
C TYR A 488 21.59 -11.89 26.66
N GLY A 489 21.44 -10.79 27.42
CA GLY A 489 21.67 -9.45 26.93
C GLY A 489 20.55 -8.91 26.04
N ASP A 490 20.80 -7.73 25.48
CA ASP A 490 19.96 -7.02 24.53
C ASP A 490 20.56 -7.08 23.12
N LEU A 491 19.70 -7.13 22.10
CA LEU A 491 20.11 -7.07 20.70
C LEU A 491 20.34 -5.63 20.31
N LYS A 492 21.56 -5.30 19.88
CA LYS A 492 21.89 -3.95 19.43
C LYS A 492 21.44 -3.77 17.98
N GLY A 493 20.73 -2.69 17.71
CA GLY A 493 20.29 -2.31 16.36
C GLY A 493 20.27 -0.80 16.20
N ASN A 494 19.95 -0.32 15.00
CA ASN A 494 19.81 1.11 14.71
C ASN A 494 18.43 1.39 14.11
N LEU A 495 17.84 2.54 14.45
CA LEU A 495 16.57 2.97 13.86
C LEU A 495 16.81 3.46 12.42
N ILE A 496 16.39 2.69 11.42
CA ILE A 496 16.63 3.00 10.00
C ILE A 496 15.49 3.79 9.36
N TYR A 497 14.30 3.73 9.94
CA TYR A 497 13.11 4.38 9.38
C TYR A 497 12.13 4.74 10.51
N ILE A 498 11.43 5.86 10.34
CA ILE A 498 10.29 6.27 11.15
C ILE A 498 9.22 6.84 10.22
N SER A 499 7.95 6.54 10.46
CA SER A 499 6.87 7.07 9.65
C SER A 499 6.72 8.58 9.84
N ASP A 500 6.44 9.30 8.75
CA ASP A 500 6.17 10.74 8.81
C ASP A 500 4.76 11.05 9.35
N ASP A 501 3.87 10.05 9.38
CA ASP A 501 2.50 10.15 9.86
C ASP A 501 2.17 9.04 10.87
N THR A 502 1.12 9.25 11.66
CA THR A 502 0.62 8.31 12.67
C THR A 502 -0.29 7.25 12.05
N TYR A 503 -0.19 6.03 12.56
CA TYR A 503 -1.13 4.94 12.29
C TYR A 503 -2.20 4.90 13.38
N ASP A 504 -3.47 4.73 13.00
CA ASP A 504 -4.63 4.66 13.91
C ASP A 504 -4.71 3.36 14.75
N GLN A 505 -3.85 2.39 14.43
CA GLN A 505 -3.80 1.09 15.09
C GLN A 505 -2.35 0.66 15.37
N SER A 506 -2.10 0.23 16.61
CA SER A 506 -0.84 -0.37 17.02
C SER A 506 -0.59 -1.71 16.31
N LEU A 507 0.67 -2.09 16.20
CA LEU A 507 1.15 -3.43 15.83
C LEU A 507 0.49 -4.56 16.64
N SER A 508 0.02 -4.28 17.87
CA SER A 508 -0.70 -5.23 18.74
C SER A 508 -2.23 -5.21 18.56
N GLY A 509 -2.76 -4.29 17.77
CA GLY A 509 -4.20 -4.18 17.46
C GLY A 509 -4.97 -3.10 18.23
N ASP A 510 -4.31 -2.39 19.15
CA ASP A 510 -4.93 -1.32 19.95
C ASP A 510 -5.21 -0.07 19.11
N LYS A 511 -6.35 0.59 19.36
CA LYS A 511 -6.70 1.86 18.69
C LYS A 511 -5.98 3.03 19.36
N GLY A 512 -5.35 3.89 18.56
CA GLY A 512 -4.60 5.06 19.02
C GLY A 512 -3.66 5.54 17.92
N SER A 513 -3.07 6.72 18.09
CA SER A 513 -2.10 7.28 17.13
C SER A 513 -0.69 6.85 17.49
N PHE A 514 -0.02 6.12 16.59
CA PHE A 514 1.35 5.62 16.82
C PHE A 514 2.24 5.90 15.61
N TYR A 515 3.47 6.35 15.86
CA TYR A 515 4.50 6.45 14.82
C TYR A 515 5.20 5.11 14.65
N ARG A 516 5.40 4.64 13.42
CA ARG A 516 6.01 3.34 13.15
C ARG A 516 7.50 3.48 12.85
N GLY A 517 8.33 3.01 13.77
CA GLY A 517 9.76 2.88 13.60
C GLY A 517 10.14 1.51 13.04
N ARG A 518 11.21 1.43 12.26
CA ARG A 518 11.86 0.18 11.84
C ARG A 518 13.31 0.17 12.29
N ILE A 519 13.69 -0.90 12.97
CA ILE A 519 15.03 -1.09 13.53
C ILE A 519 15.73 -2.20 12.76
N ASP A 520 16.92 -1.90 12.26
CA ASP A 520 17.82 -2.89 11.66
C ASP A 520 18.68 -3.53 12.77
N ILE A 521 18.70 -4.86 12.80
CA ILE A 521 19.49 -5.64 13.76
C ILE A 521 20.56 -6.41 12.96
N PRO A 522 21.85 -6.10 13.13
CA PRO A 522 22.91 -6.76 12.38
C PRO A 522 22.91 -8.28 12.59
N ALA A 523 23.14 -9.05 11.52
CA ALA A 523 23.16 -10.52 11.57
C ALA A 523 24.16 -11.10 12.61
N LYS A 524 25.21 -10.34 12.94
CA LYS A 524 26.19 -10.70 13.97
C LYS A 524 25.54 -10.74 15.37
N GLU A 525 24.62 -9.82 15.66
CA GLU A 525 23.88 -9.79 16.93
C GLU A 525 22.83 -10.90 16.98
N LEU A 526 22.21 -11.25 15.84
CA LEU A 526 21.30 -12.40 15.78
C LEU A 526 22.00 -13.75 16.02
N SER A 527 23.32 -13.81 15.83
CA SER A 527 24.13 -15.02 16.04
C SER A 527 24.52 -15.24 17.51
N THR A 528 24.28 -14.26 18.41
CA THR A 528 24.52 -14.40 19.86
C THR A 528 23.37 -15.13 20.57
N LEU A 529 22.23 -15.29 19.88
CA LEU A 529 21.07 -16.01 20.39
C LEU A 529 21.38 -17.52 20.52
N PRO A 530 20.70 -18.23 21.44
CA PRO A 530 20.87 -19.67 21.61
C PRO A 530 20.67 -20.43 20.30
N SER A 531 21.51 -21.43 20.01
CA SER A 531 21.46 -22.19 18.75
C SER A 531 20.15 -22.95 18.50
N ASN A 532 19.32 -23.12 19.54
CA ASN A 532 17.98 -23.72 19.48
C ASN A 532 16.84 -22.69 19.39
N PHE A 533 17.13 -21.39 19.45
CA PHE A 533 16.12 -20.32 19.40
C PHE A 533 16.06 -19.73 17.99
N LYS A 534 14.91 -19.88 17.32
CA LYS A 534 14.65 -19.28 16.00
C LYS A 534 13.67 -18.13 16.15
N LEU A 535 14.07 -16.96 15.66
CA LEU A 535 13.22 -15.78 15.59
C LEU A 535 12.11 -16.01 14.54
N THR A 536 10.86 -15.75 14.89
CA THR A 536 9.70 -15.95 14.01
C THR A 536 8.92 -14.64 13.82
N PRO A 537 8.28 -14.45 12.65
CA PRO A 537 7.34 -13.33 12.45
C PRO A 537 6.25 -13.34 13.52
N GLY A 538 5.88 -12.15 14.02
CA GLY A 538 4.89 -11.94 15.07
C GLY A 538 5.43 -11.96 16.50
N MET A 539 6.70 -12.30 16.72
CA MET A 539 7.32 -12.25 18.04
C MET A 539 7.40 -10.81 18.57
N GLN A 540 7.11 -10.59 19.84
CA GLN A 540 7.11 -9.28 20.47
C GLN A 540 8.44 -8.99 21.18
N ALA A 541 8.83 -7.72 21.17
CA ALA A 541 10.01 -7.23 21.86
C ALA A 541 9.85 -5.75 22.23
N LYS A 542 10.65 -5.32 23.20
CA LYS A 542 10.76 -3.93 23.64
C LYS A 542 12.03 -3.29 23.08
N ALA A 543 11.91 -2.07 22.58
CA ALA A 543 13.01 -1.29 22.02
C ALA A 543 13.29 -0.07 22.90
N ASP A 544 14.49 0.01 23.47
CA ASP A 544 14.96 1.19 24.19
C ASP A 544 15.89 1.98 23.26
N MET A 545 15.40 3.10 22.73
CA MET A 545 16.08 3.96 21.78
C MET A 545 16.87 5.04 22.52
N LYS A 546 18.18 5.13 22.30
CA LYS A 546 19.05 6.11 22.97
C LYS A 546 18.99 7.46 22.24
N VAL A 547 18.12 8.36 22.70
CA VAL A 547 17.79 9.63 22.05
C VAL A 547 18.71 10.79 22.42
N GLY A 548 19.54 10.65 23.46
CA GLY A 548 20.53 11.66 23.81
C GLY A 548 21.19 11.40 25.15
N GLU A 549 22.00 12.36 25.60
CA GLU A 549 22.67 12.35 26.90
C GLU A 549 22.24 13.58 27.69
N ARG A 550 21.76 13.38 28.91
CA ARG A 550 21.42 14.46 29.85
C ARG A 550 22.43 14.48 30.99
N ARG A 551 22.94 15.67 31.31
CA ARG A 551 23.83 15.85 32.46
C ARG A 551 23.03 15.74 33.75
N ILE A 552 23.65 15.19 34.79
CA ILE A 552 22.97 15.00 36.09
C ILE A 552 22.49 16.34 36.68
N ILE A 553 23.28 17.41 36.51
CA ILE A 553 22.89 18.75 36.95
C ILE A 553 21.53 19.19 36.39
N THR A 554 21.16 18.77 35.18
CA THR A 554 19.89 19.12 34.55
C THR A 554 18.68 18.60 35.34
N TYR A 555 18.77 17.45 36.00
CA TYR A 555 17.67 16.95 36.84
C TYR A 555 17.42 17.82 38.07
N ILE A 556 18.46 18.49 38.59
CA ILE A 556 18.36 19.40 39.74
C ILE A 556 17.93 20.80 39.30
N THR A 557 18.46 21.29 38.18
CA THR A 557 18.23 22.68 37.73
C THR A 557 16.95 22.85 36.90
N HIS A 558 16.52 21.83 36.14
CA HIS A 558 15.33 21.91 35.29
C HIS A 558 14.02 22.25 36.03
N PRO A 559 13.68 21.67 37.20
CA PRO A 559 12.46 22.07 37.92
C PRO A 559 12.52 23.53 38.40
N ILE A 560 13.69 24.01 38.80
CA ILE A 560 13.90 25.42 39.20
C ILE A 560 13.71 26.32 37.97
N MET A 561 14.39 26.03 36.87
CA MET A 561 14.28 26.80 35.61
C MET A 561 12.86 26.79 35.05
N LYS A 562 12.16 25.65 35.09
CA LYS A 562 10.78 25.52 34.63
C LYS A 562 9.83 26.36 35.49
N GLY A 563 10.02 26.37 36.81
CA GLY A 563 9.29 27.24 37.73
C GLY A 563 9.53 28.73 37.46
N PHE A 564 10.78 29.12 37.20
CA PHE A 564 11.10 30.49 36.80
C PHE A 564 10.51 30.86 35.43
N SER A 565 10.59 29.99 34.42
CA SER A 565 10.04 30.29 33.09
C SER A 565 8.52 30.34 33.09
N SER A 566 7.85 29.53 33.89
CA SER A 566 6.37 29.56 34.02
C SER A 566 5.87 30.69 34.91
N ALA A 567 6.70 31.23 35.81
CA ALA A 567 6.38 32.44 36.59
C ALA A 567 6.54 33.75 35.79
N PHE A 568 7.35 33.75 34.73
CA PHE A 568 7.58 34.91 33.85
C PHE A 568 6.83 34.84 32.50
N SER A 569 6.02 33.80 32.28
CA SER A 569 5.07 33.74 31.16
C SER A 569 3.68 34.08 31.67
N GLU A 570 3.08 35.14 31.12
CA GLU A 570 1.66 35.41 31.31
C GLU A 570 0.86 34.29 30.61
N PRO A 571 -0.13 33.68 31.28
CA PRO A 571 -0.99 32.67 30.66
C PRO A 571 -1.98 33.36 29.71
N ASP A 572 -2.01 32.94 28.44
CA ASP A 572 -3.14 33.22 27.53
C ASP A 572 -4.38 32.41 27.90
#